data_AF-A0A4Q5YA49-F1
#
_entry.id   AF-A0A4Q5YA49-F1
#
_cell.length_a   1.000
_cell.length_b   1.000
_cell.length_c   1.000
_cell.angle_alpha   90.00
_cell.angle_beta   90.00
_cell.angle_gamma   90.00
#
_symmetry.space_group_name_H-M   'P 1'
#
loop_
_entity.id
_entity.type
_entity.pdbx_description
1 polymer ?
#
loop_
_entity_poly.entity_id
_entity_poly.type
_entity_poly.pdbx_seq_one_letter_code
_entity_poly.pdbx_strand_id
1 'polypeptide(L)'
;TFTTVEIGKNTTYNFNYVSFENGLVPVEPEKDKWDIAWTYFSNVTNFGGGEVPYLFQDFIIQNRNVQTAKVMTATKAYDAFTLADVASVTFSSAQNGIGADWRSGGGPTSGPAVREDRYYIIKDGDNNHYKLKFTAMTQAGERGYPAFTFELLQ
;
A
#
# COMPACT_ATOMS: atom_id res chain seq x y z
N THR A 1 12.11 -31.38 -27.32
CA THR A 1 10.68 -31.53 -26.99
C THR A 1 10.18 -30.20 -26.47
N PHE A 2 8.91 -29.87 -26.71
CA PHE A 2 8.28 -28.65 -26.21
C PHE A 2 7.21 -29.00 -25.17
N THR A 3 7.05 -28.15 -24.18
CA THR A 3 5.97 -28.23 -23.20
C THR A 3 5.00 -27.08 -23.47
N THR A 4 3.70 -27.36 -23.45
CA THR A 4 2.65 -26.36 -23.65
C THR A 4 1.93 -26.10 -22.33
N VAL A 5 1.64 -24.84 -22.03
CA VAL A 5 0.81 -24.44 -20.89
C VAL A 5 -0.40 -23.68 -21.43
N GLU A 6 -1.59 -24.19 -21.15
CA GLU A 6 -2.86 -23.54 -21.50
C GLU A 6 -3.26 -22.55 -20.40
N ILE A 7 -3.43 -21.27 -20.76
CA ILE A 7 -3.80 -20.20 -19.83
C ILE A 7 -5.23 -19.75 -20.16
N GLY A 8 -6.20 -20.29 -19.43
CA GLY A 8 -7.60 -19.89 -19.57
C GLY A 8 -7.85 -18.45 -19.08
N LYS A 9 -8.86 -17.77 -19.63
CA LYS A 9 -9.33 -16.50 -19.06
C LYS A 9 -9.94 -16.74 -17.69
N ASN A 10 -9.59 -15.92 -16.71
CA ASN A 10 -10.18 -15.95 -15.37
C ASN A 10 -10.58 -14.53 -14.98
N THR A 11 -11.88 -14.31 -14.79
CA THR A 11 -12.42 -12.97 -14.48
C THR A 11 -12.36 -12.62 -13.00
N THR A 12 -12.03 -13.58 -12.14
CA THR A 12 -11.95 -13.43 -10.68
C THR A 12 -10.65 -12.77 -10.22
N TYR A 13 -9.59 -12.80 -11.03
CA TYR A 13 -8.27 -12.20 -10.74
C TYR A 13 -7.93 -11.08 -11.73
N ASN A 14 -6.94 -10.25 -11.41
CA ASN A 14 -6.43 -9.28 -12.38
C ASN A 14 -5.51 -9.97 -13.39
N PHE A 15 -4.72 -10.93 -12.94
CA PHE A 15 -3.78 -11.68 -13.78
C PHE A 15 -3.80 -13.18 -13.48
N ASN A 16 -3.54 -13.98 -14.52
CA ASN A 16 -3.10 -15.36 -14.34
C ASN A 16 -1.58 -15.38 -14.34
N TYR A 17 -0.99 -15.91 -13.27
CA TYR A 17 0.46 -16.05 -13.16
C TYR A 17 0.89 -17.45 -13.56
N VAL A 18 2.03 -17.53 -14.24
CA VAL A 18 2.60 -18.79 -14.72
C VAL A 18 4.04 -18.90 -14.27
N SER A 19 4.37 -20.03 -13.65
CA SER A 19 5.72 -20.52 -13.46
C SER A 19 6.09 -21.45 -14.62
N PHE A 20 7.29 -21.33 -15.17
CA PHE A 20 7.77 -22.26 -16.19
C PHE A 20 7.99 -23.69 -15.65
N GLU A 21 8.14 -23.84 -14.33
CA GLU A 21 8.28 -25.13 -13.68
C GLU A 21 6.92 -25.71 -13.25
N ASN A 22 6.03 -24.86 -12.74
CA ASN A 22 4.81 -25.29 -12.06
C ASN A 22 3.51 -25.03 -12.84
N GLY A 23 3.55 -24.35 -13.99
CA GLY A 23 2.36 -23.91 -14.71
C GLY A 23 1.63 -22.78 -14.00
N LEU A 24 0.30 -22.78 -13.99
CA LEU A 24 -0.51 -21.75 -13.33
C LEU A 24 -0.26 -21.74 -11.82
N VAL A 25 -0.02 -20.57 -11.24
CA VAL A 25 0.26 -20.39 -9.80
C VAL A 25 -0.58 -19.26 -9.19
N PRO A 26 -1.09 -19.41 -7.96
CA PRO A 26 -1.85 -18.36 -7.27
C PRO A 26 -0.88 -17.37 -6.60
N VAL A 27 -0.65 -16.21 -7.22
CA VAL A 27 0.30 -15.19 -6.70
C VAL A 27 -0.41 -14.04 -5.97
N GLU A 28 -1.58 -13.62 -6.46
CA GLU A 28 -2.39 -12.57 -5.83
C GLU A 28 -3.74 -13.14 -5.35
N PRO A 29 -4.38 -12.54 -4.33
CA PRO A 29 -5.75 -12.87 -3.96
C PRO A 29 -6.74 -12.51 -5.09
N GLU A 30 -7.96 -13.02 -4.99
CA GLU A 30 -9.05 -12.62 -5.90
C GLU A 30 -9.21 -11.09 -5.89
N LYS A 31 -9.45 -10.49 -7.06
CA LYS A 31 -9.35 -9.04 -7.25
C LYS A 31 -10.34 -8.22 -6.41
N ASP A 32 -11.42 -8.85 -5.92
CA ASP A 32 -12.47 -8.22 -5.12
C ASP A 32 -12.39 -8.62 -3.63
N LYS A 33 -11.25 -9.17 -3.18
CA LYS A 33 -11.07 -9.70 -1.80
C LYS A 33 -9.95 -9.03 -1.00
N TRP A 34 -9.40 -7.91 -1.47
CA TRP A 34 -8.36 -7.17 -0.77
C TRP A 34 -8.29 -5.71 -1.22
N ASP A 35 -7.89 -4.83 -0.31
CA ASP A 35 -7.81 -3.39 -0.59
C ASP A 35 -6.38 -2.86 -0.64
N ILE A 36 -5.61 -3.19 0.40
CA ILE A 36 -4.21 -2.81 0.54
C ILE A 36 -3.38 -4.03 0.91
N ALA A 37 -2.13 -4.04 0.49
CA ALA A 37 -1.18 -5.09 0.85
C ALA A 37 0.14 -4.48 1.30
N TRP A 38 0.72 -5.10 2.33
CA TRP A 38 2.11 -4.89 2.70
C TRP A 38 2.99 -5.71 1.77
N THR A 39 3.99 -5.08 1.18
CA THR A 39 4.87 -5.77 0.25
C THR A 39 6.29 -5.22 0.27
N TYR A 40 7.19 -6.03 -0.29
CA TYR A 40 8.50 -5.59 -0.70
C TYR A 40 8.39 -4.89 -2.05
N PHE A 41 9.10 -3.76 -2.21
CA PHE A 41 9.09 -3.00 -3.44
C PHE A 41 10.49 -2.57 -3.84
N SER A 42 10.87 -2.88 -5.08
CA SER A 42 12.10 -2.38 -5.69
C SER A 42 11.87 -0.96 -6.21
N ASN A 43 12.71 -0.04 -5.76
CA ASN A 43 12.66 1.37 -6.13
C ASN A 43 14.03 1.81 -6.64
N VAL A 44 14.13 3.11 -6.97
CA VAL A 44 15.40 3.79 -7.20
C VAL A 44 15.53 4.98 -6.27
N THR A 45 16.75 5.31 -5.90
CA THR A 45 17.06 6.52 -5.14
C THR A 45 18.31 7.18 -5.70
N ASN A 46 18.40 8.51 -5.60
CA ASN A 46 19.58 9.25 -6.04
C ASN A 46 20.43 9.66 -4.83
N PHE A 47 21.62 9.09 -4.71
CA PHE A 47 22.59 9.41 -3.65
C PHE A 47 23.60 10.50 -4.05
N GLY A 48 23.27 11.34 -5.03
CA GLY A 48 24.11 12.45 -5.51
C GLY A 48 24.95 12.11 -6.76
N GLY A 49 24.99 10.85 -7.19
CA GLY A 49 25.70 10.39 -8.38
C GLY A 49 24.80 9.83 -9.49
N GLY A 50 23.48 9.90 -9.32
CA GLY A 50 22.50 9.24 -10.19
C GLY A 50 21.62 8.25 -9.44
N GLU A 51 20.62 7.71 -10.13
CA GLU A 51 19.70 6.73 -9.59
C GLU A 51 20.38 5.36 -9.40
N VAL A 52 20.21 4.78 -8.22
CA VAL A 52 20.62 3.41 -7.91
C VAL A 52 19.43 2.60 -7.39
N PRO A 53 19.41 1.28 -7.60
CA PRO A 53 18.38 0.42 -6.99
C PRO A 53 18.34 0.58 -5.47
N TYR A 54 17.14 0.74 -4.93
CA TYR A 54 16.92 0.86 -3.50
C TYR A 54 15.64 0.13 -3.11
N LEU A 55 15.72 -0.65 -2.03
CA LEU A 55 14.71 -1.64 -1.71
C LEU A 55 13.92 -1.18 -0.48
N PHE A 56 12.59 -1.24 -0.57
CA PHE A 56 11.71 -1.00 0.57
C PHE A 56 11.07 -2.32 0.98
N GLN A 57 11.25 -2.69 2.26
CA GLN A 57 10.64 -3.88 2.86
C GLN A 57 9.24 -3.59 3.43
N ASP A 58 8.83 -2.33 3.36
CA ASP A 58 7.73 -1.76 4.13
C ASP A 58 6.85 -0.84 3.28
N PHE A 59 6.51 -1.32 2.08
CA PHE A 59 5.74 -0.59 1.09
C PHE A 59 4.28 -1.01 1.10
N ILE A 60 3.39 -0.04 1.02
CA ILE A 60 1.94 -0.29 0.91
C ILE A 60 1.52 -0.12 -0.54
N ILE A 61 0.94 -1.18 -1.11
CA ILE A 61 0.23 -1.08 -2.37
C ILE A 61 -1.29 -1.09 -2.12
N GLN A 62 -2.03 -0.39 -2.96
CA GLN A 62 -3.48 -0.53 -3.08
C GLN A 62 -3.83 -1.40 -4.29
N ASN A 63 -4.96 -2.09 -4.20
CA ASN A 63 -5.55 -2.84 -5.31
C ASN A 63 -6.01 -1.87 -6.42
N ARG A 64 -6.23 -2.39 -7.63
CA ARG A 64 -6.54 -1.60 -8.83
C ARG A 64 -7.93 -0.98 -8.83
N ASN A 65 -8.86 -1.55 -8.08
CA ASN A 65 -10.20 -1.03 -7.84
C ASN A 65 -10.27 -0.10 -6.61
N VAL A 66 -9.15 0.13 -5.92
CA VAL A 66 -9.07 0.95 -4.71
C VAL A 66 -8.44 2.30 -5.03
N GLN A 67 -8.88 3.33 -4.33
CA GLN A 67 -8.28 4.66 -4.38
C GLN A 67 -7.87 5.10 -2.97
N THR A 68 -6.78 5.86 -2.86
CA THR A 68 -6.34 6.42 -1.57
C THR A 68 -6.08 7.91 -1.64
N ALA A 69 -6.28 8.60 -0.53
CA ALA A 69 -5.94 10.00 -0.35
C ALA A 69 -5.14 10.18 0.94
N LYS A 70 -4.15 11.07 0.93
CA LYS A 70 -3.42 11.48 2.12
C LYS A 70 -4.08 12.71 2.74
N VAL A 71 -4.22 12.71 4.06
CA VAL A 71 -4.65 13.87 4.83
C VAL A 71 -3.60 14.20 5.87
N MET A 72 -3.19 15.47 5.91
CA MET A 72 -2.30 15.98 6.94
C MET A 72 -3.12 16.31 8.20
N THR A 73 -2.63 15.91 9.37
CA THR A 73 -3.28 16.18 10.67
C THR A 73 -3.47 17.67 10.93
N ALA A 74 -2.57 18.51 10.42
CA ALA A 74 -2.68 19.97 10.48
C ALA A 74 -3.84 20.53 9.63
N THR A 75 -4.26 19.82 8.58
CA THR A 75 -5.43 20.19 7.76
C THR A 75 -6.72 19.73 8.43
N LYS A 76 -6.75 18.50 8.95
CA LYS A 76 -7.88 17.93 9.68
C LYS A 76 -7.34 16.84 10.61
N ALA A 77 -7.73 16.85 11.89
CA ALA A 77 -7.31 15.81 12.82
C ALA A 77 -8.00 14.47 12.52
N TYR A 78 -7.30 13.34 12.72
CA TYR A 78 -7.82 11.98 12.44
C TYR A 78 -9.15 11.70 13.14
N ASP A 79 -9.26 12.03 14.43
CA ASP A 79 -10.48 11.78 15.22
C ASP A 79 -11.64 12.68 14.79
N ALA A 80 -11.35 13.85 14.21
CA ALA A 80 -12.35 14.80 13.75
C ALA A 80 -12.76 14.60 12.28
N PHE A 81 -12.09 13.71 11.54
CA PHE A 81 -12.41 13.43 10.14
C PHE A 81 -13.65 12.53 10.06
N THR A 82 -14.60 12.97 9.24
CA THR A 82 -15.91 12.33 9.06
C THR A 82 -16.18 12.03 7.59
N LEU A 83 -17.26 11.30 7.30
CA LEU A 83 -17.70 11.03 5.93
C LEU A 83 -17.92 12.30 5.11
N ALA A 84 -18.43 13.38 5.72
CA ALA A 84 -18.66 14.65 5.02
C ALA A 84 -17.35 15.28 4.48
N ASP A 85 -16.22 15.03 5.14
CA ASP A 85 -14.91 15.55 4.75
C ASP A 85 -14.35 14.82 3.51
N VAL A 86 -14.86 13.64 3.16
CA VAL A 86 -14.41 12.86 1.99
C VAL A 86 -14.54 13.65 0.69
N ALA A 87 -15.57 14.49 0.56
CA ALA A 87 -15.76 15.34 -0.62
C ALA A 87 -14.63 16.37 -0.82
N SER A 88 -13.79 16.60 0.20
CA SER A 88 -12.70 17.58 0.16
C SER A 88 -11.32 16.98 -0.14
N VAL A 89 -11.21 15.64 -0.21
CA VAL A 89 -9.93 14.97 -0.47
C VAL A 89 -9.79 14.54 -1.93
N THR A 90 -8.58 14.63 -2.47
CA THR A 90 -8.27 14.16 -3.82
C THR A 90 -7.74 12.73 -3.76
N PHE A 91 -8.49 11.80 -4.34
CA PHE A 91 -8.12 10.40 -4.43
C PHE A 91 -7.14 10.11 -5.58
N SER A 92 -6.20 9.21 -5.33
CA SER A 92 -5.29 8.64 -6.32
C SER A 92 -5.63 7.17 -6.58
N SER A 93 -5.69 6.79 -7.85
CA SER A 93 -5.77 5.39 -8.28
C SER A 93 -4.40 4.74 -8.50
N ALA A 94 -3.30 5.47 -8.26
CA ALA A 94 -1.96 4.91 -8.39
C ALA A 94 -1.74 3.85 -7.30
N GLN A 95 -1.26 2.66 -7.67
CA GLN A 95 -1.09 1.55 -6.72
C GLN A 95 -0.15 1.88 -5.56
N ASN A 96 0.71 2.88 -5.70
CA ASN A 96 1.61 3.40 -4.68
C ASN A 96 1.08 4.65 -3.95
N GLY A 97 -0.23 4.91 -3.95
CA GLY A 97 -0.83 6.10 -3.34
C GLY A 97 -0.45 6.32 -1.86
N ILE A 98 -0.34 5.22 -1.09
CA ILE A 98 0.29 5.22 0.23
C ILE A 98 1.80 4.95 0.09
N GLY A 99 2.17 3.84 -0.55
CA GLY A 99 3.56 3.49 -0.84
C GLY A 99 4.43 3.49 0.41
N ALA A 100 5.52 4.26 0.34
CA ALA A 100 6.46 4.46 1.44
C ALA A 100 6.18 5.72 2.28
N ASP A 101 5.15 6.51 1.92
CA ASP A 101 4.94 7.86 2.45
C ASP A 101 4.50 7.87 3.93
N TRP A 102 4.00 6.74 4.44
CA TRP A 102 3.54 6.58 5.81
C TRP A 102 4.68 6.59 6.85
N ARG A 103 5.92 6.46 6.41
CA ARG A 103 7.12 6.45 7.25
C ARG A 103 8.25 7.29 6.66
N SER A 104 9.10 7.86 7.52
CA SER A 104 10.40 8.37 7.09
C SER A 104 11.37 7.21 6.87
N GLY A 105 12.26 7.36 5.89
CA GLY A 105 13.46 6.55 5.85
C GLY A 105 14.34 6.84 7.08
N GLY A 106 15.36 5.99 7.26
CA GLY A 106 16.46 6.30 8.16
C GLY A 106 17.58 7.04 7.43
N GLY A 107 18.40 7.75 8.18
CA GLY A 107 19.65 8.35 7.73
C GLY A 107 20.83 7.93 8.63
N PRO A 108 22.03 8.47 8.41
CA PRO A 108 23.22 8.14 9.21
C PRO A 108 23.05 8.40 10.71
N THR A 109 22.14 9.30 11.08
CA THR A 109 21.93 9.78 12.46
C THR A 109 20.54 9.47 13.02
N SER A 110 19.64 8.88 12.21
CA SER A 110 18.26 8.61 12.63
C SER A 110 17.74 7.30 12.02
N GLY A 111 17.02 6.52 12.82
CA GLY A 111 16.30 5.35 12.33
C GLY A 111 15.09 5.76 11.48
N PRO A 112 14.54 4.83 10.68
CA PRO A 112 13.23 5.04 10.08
C PRO A 112 12.16 5.13 11.17
N ALA A 113 11.09 5.88 10.90
CA ALA A 113 10.02 6.12 11.87
C ALA A 113 8.67 6.31 11.17
N VAL A 114 7.58 5.96 11.85
CA VAL A 114 6.22 6.29 11.41
C VAL A 114 6.06 7.80 11.34
N ARG A 115 5.41 8.30 10.30
CA ARG A 115 5.04 9.72 10.24
C ARG A 115 3.70 9.94 10.93
N GLU A 116 3.74 10.64 12.06
CA GLU A 116 2.55 10.93 12.88
C GLU A 116 1.74 12.14 12.37
N ASP A 117 2.29 12.89 11.40
CA ASP A 117 1.69 14.11 10.84
C ASP A 117 0.58 13.85 9.82
N ARG A 118 0.29 12.58 9.48
CA ARG A 118 -0.64 12.20 8.41
C ARG A 118 -1.42 10.93 8.70
N TYR A 119 -2.48 10.75 7.95
CA TYR A 119 -3.25 9.52 7.84
C TYR A 119 -3.82 9.42 6.42
N TYR A 120 -4.48 8.31 6.12
CA TYR A 120 -4.94 8.00 4.77
C TYR A 120 -6.44 7.72 4.76
N ILE A 121 -7.10 8.17 3.71
CA ILE A 121 -8.47 7.76 3.38
C ILE A 121 -8.38 6.70 2.30
N ILE A 122 -9.09 5.60 2.49
CA ILE A 122 -9.17 4.48 1.55
C ILE A 122 -10.60 4.43 1.05
N LYS A 123 -10.79 4.48 -0.27
CA LYS A 123 -12.04 4.15 -0.94
C LYS A 123 -11.89 2.78 -1.57
N ASP A 124 -12.62 1.79 -1.07
CA ASP A 124 -12.52 0.41 -1.53
C ASP A 124 -13.28 0.16 -2.85
N GLY A 125 -13.19 -1.09 -3.35
CA GLY A 125 -13.87 -1.52 -4.57
C GLY A 125 -15.40 -1.50 -4.50
N ASP A 126 -15.96 -1.54 -3.28
CA ASP A 126 -17.40 -1.53 -3.01
C ASP A 126 -17.93 -0.10 -2.70
N ASN A 127 -17.06 0.91 -2.78
CA ASN A 127 -17.32 2.32 -2.43
C ASN A 127 -17.48 2.62 -0.94
N ASN A 128 -17.03 1.73 -0.07
CA ASN A 128 -16.87 2.04 1.34
C ASN A 128 -15.67 2.98 1.54
N HIS A 129 -15.72 3.79 2.58
CA HIS A 129 -14.66 4.73 2.92
C HIS A 129 -14.10 4.43 4.31
N TYR A 130 -12.78 4.35 4.43
CA TYR A 130 -12.08 4.14 5.70
C TYR A 130 -11.09 5.26 5.94
N LYS A 131 -10.89 5.64 7.21
CA LYS A 131 -9.70 6.40 7.64
C LYS A 131 -8.72 5.45 8.33
N LEU A 132 -7.47 5.42 7.88
CA LEU A 132 -6.40 4.56 8.37
C LEU A 132 -5.20 5.39 8.83
N LYS A 133 -4.68 5.10 10.03
CA LYS A 133 -3.48 5.74 10.59
C LYS A 133 -2.49 4.68 11.05
N PHE A 134 -1.27 4.72 10.52
CA PHE A 134 -0.18 3.85 10.98
C PHE A 134 0.27 4.26 12.38
N THR A 135 0.59 3.28 13.23
CA THR A 135 0.91 3.49 14.65
C THR A 135 2.25 2.89 15.05
N ALA A 136 2.74 1.90 14.30
CA ALA A 136 4.06 1.32 14.55
C ALA A 136 4.68 0.77 13.27
N MET A 137 5.99 0.62 13.31
CA MET A 137 6.77 -0.15 12.32
C MET A 137 7.65 -1.24 12.96
N THR A 138 7.70 -1.24 14.30
CA THR A 138 8.46 -2.18 15.11
C THR A 138 7.59 -2.76 16.21
N GLN A 139 7.95 -3.97 16.65
CA GLN A 139 7.42 -4.60 17.85
C GLN A 139 8.60 -5.10 18.68
N ALA A 140 8.65 -4.70 19.96
CA ALA A 140 9.79 -5.02 20.85
C ALA A 140 11.17 -4.62 20.27
N GLY A 141 11.24 -3.54 19.49
CA GLY A 141 12.47 -3.04 18.86
C GLY A 141 12.79 -3.69 17.51
N GLU A 142 12.13 -4.77 17.13
CA GLU A 142 12.35 -5.46 15.86
C GLU A 142 11.50 -4.82 14.74
N ARG A 143 12.13 -4.51 13.59
CA ARG A 143 11.44 -3.93 12.42
C ARG A 143 10.70 -4.99 11.62
N GLY A 144 9.64 -4.59 10.94
CA GLY A 144 8.83 -5.49 10.11
C GLY A 144 7.53 -5.91 10.77
N TYR A 145 7.19 -5.28 11.89
CA TYR A 145 5.93 -5.43 12.60
C TYR A 145 5.13 -4.14 12.53
N PRO A 146 4.59 -3.80 11.35
CA PRO A 146 3.74 -2.64 11.22
C PRO A 146 2.43 -2.81 11.95
N ALA A 147 1.94 -1.70 12.49
CA ALA A 147 0.62 -1.61 13.06
C ALA A 147 -0.10 -0.36 12.54
N PHE A 148 -1.42 -0.45 12.47
CA PHE A 148 -2.28 0.67 12.12
C PHE A 148 -3.61 0.53 12.84
N THR A 149 -4.32 1.65 12.96
CA THR A 149 -5.74 1.70 13.34
C THR A 149 -6.55 2.16 12.15
N PHE A 150 -7.81 1.71 12.07
CA PHE A 150 -8.72 2.14 11.02
C PHE A 150 -10.16 2.24 11.53
N GLU A 151 -10.97 3.03 10.82
CA GLU A 151 -12.40 3.21 11.09
C GLU A 151 -13.16 3.31 9.76
N LEU A 152 -14.27 2.58 9.65
CA LEU A 152 -15.23 2.69 8.56
C LEU A 152 -16.06 3.98 8.73
N LEU A 153 -16.14 4.78 7.68
CA LEU A 153 -16.92 6.02 7.61
C LEU A 153 -18.28 5.81 6.93
N GLN A 154 -18.34 4.89 5.98
CA GLN A 154 -19.53 4.42 5.26
C GLN A 154 -19.23 3.09 4.60
#